data_AF-A0A396H2F9-F1
#
_entry.id   AF-A0A396H2F9-F1
#
_cell.length_a   1.000
_cell.length_b   1.000
_cell.length_c   1.000
_cell.angle_alpha   90.00
_cell.angle_beta   90.00
_cell.angle_gamma   90.00
#
_symmetry.space_group_name_H-M   'P 1'
#
loop_
_entity.id
_entity.type
_entity.pdbx_description
1 polymer ?
#
loop_
_entity_poly.entity_id
_entity_poly.type
_entity_poly.pdbx_seq_one_letter_code
_entity_poly.pdbx_strand_id
1 'polypeptide(L)'
;MDEPNKPNSIHHPVDFEVEAKRACTLNFEDVKYTYPRLTEEKRPYVCMDLLYQHVLLVCGFGLDPQLEITVGRGIQYQNSVVEAAWPLALPKFERLMYFI
;
A
#
# COMPACT_ATOMS: atom_id res chain seq x y z
N MET A 1 0.21 -2.18 7.71
CA MET A 1 0.45 -0.72 7.82
C MET A 1 1.94 -0.50 7.95
N ASP A 2 2.54 0.15 6.94
CA ASP A 2 3.99 0.25 6.78
C ASP A 2 4.73 0.67 8.06
N GLU A 3 5.83 -0.02 8.34
CA GLU A 3 6.78 0.36 9.39
C GLU A 3 7.59 1.58 8.93
N PRO A 4 7.79 2.61 9.78
CA PRO A 4 8.39 3.87 9.35
C PRO A 4 9.81 3.74 8.78
N ASN A 5 10.51 2.65 9.11
CA ASN A 5 11.91 2.43 8.77
C ASN A 5 12.12 1.30 7.75
N LYS A 6 11.04 0.70 7.23
CA LYS A 6 11.14 -0.36 6.22
C LYS A 6 10.62 0.19 4.89
N PRO A 7 11.37 0.04 3.77
CA PRO A 7 10.96 0.60 2.49
C PRO A 7 9.70 -0.07 1.93
N ASN A 8 9.46 -1.33 2.32
CA ASN A 8 8.33 -2.15 1.95
C ASN A 8 8.05 -3.27 2.96
N SER A 9 6.91 -3.93 2.80
CA SER A 9 6.45 -5.04 3.63
C SER A 9 5.74 -6.08 2.77
N ILE A 10 5.76 -7.35 3.21
CA ILE A 10 5.01 -8.43 2.56
C ILE A 10 3.63 -8.48 3.20
N HIS A 11 2.60 -8.56 2.36
CA HIS A 11 1.20 -8.60 2.72
C HIS A 11 0.44 -9.57 1.83
N HIS A 12 -0.77 -9.93 2.24
CA HIS A 12 -1.74 -10.63 1.42
C HIS A 12 -2.94 -9.72 1.16
N PRO A 13 -3.63 -9.80 0.00
CA PRO A 13 -4.85 -9.02 -0.22
C PRO A 13 -5.92 -9.23 0.86
N VAL A 14 -5.98 -10.40 1.51
CA VAL A 14 -6.88 -10.65 2.65
C VAL A 14 -6.57 -9.79 3.88
N ASP A 15 -5.32 -9.37 4.08
CA ASP A 15 -4.93 -8.53 5.23
C ASP A 15 -5.70 -7.19 5.22
N PHE A 16 -5.95 -6.66 4.02
CA PHE A 16 -6.74 -5.44 3.82
C PHE A 16 -8.21 -5.64 4.18
N GLU A 17 -8.78 -6.81 3.90
CA GLU A 17 -10.17 -7.14 4.29
C GLU A 17 -10.31 -7.22 5.80
N VAL A 18 -9.36 -7.89 6.47
CA VAL A 18 -9.35 -8.06 7.92
C VAL A 18 -9.24 -6.69 8.61
N GLU A 19 -8.33 -5.83 8.13
CA GLU A 19 -8.18 -4.50 8.68
C GLU A 19 -9.37 -3.58 8.33
N ALA A 20 -9.98 -3.74 7.15
CA ALA A 20 -11.22 -3.04 6.79
C ALA A 20 -12.36 -3.40 7.75
N LYS A 21 -12.58 -4.70 8.02
CA LYS A 21 -13.60 -5.15 8.99
C LYS A 21 -13.41 -4.51 10.35
N ARG A 22 -12.17 -4.39 10.82
CA ARG A 22 -11.85 -3.68 12.06
C ARG A 22 -12.19 -2.19 11.94
N ALA A 23 -11.65 -1.51 10.93
CA ALA A 23 -11.82 -0.08 10.73
C ALA A 23 -13.30 0.34 10.60
N CYS A 24 -14.11 -0.45 9.90
CA CYS A 24 -15.52 -0.17 9.65
C CYS A 24 -16.43 -0.35 10.88
N THR A 25 -15.93 -0.95 11.97
CA THR A 25 -16.67 -1.06 13.24
C THR A 25 -16.41 0.10 14.20
N LEU A 26 -15.40 0.92 13.91
CA LEU A 26 -15.02 2.05 14.76
C LEU A 26 -15.88 3.28 14.48
N ASN A 27 -16.13 4.08 15.51
CA ASN A 27 -16.65 5.43 15.33
C ASN A 27 -15.50 6.42 15.02
N PHE A 28 -15.87 7.65 14.67
CA PHE A 28 -14.92 8.69 14.27
C PHE A 28 -13.86 9.01 15.34
N GLU A 29 -14.23 9.01 16.62
CA GLU A 29 -13.29 9.28 17.72
C GLU A 29 -12.32 8.12 17.92
N ASP A 30 -12.80 6.88 17.87
CA ASP A 30 -11.98 5.68 18.07
C ASP A 30 -10.95 5.47 16.94
N VAL A 31 -11.26 5.93 15.72
CA VAL A 31 -10.32 5.91 14.59
C VAL A 31 -9.05 6.70 14.89
N LYS A 32 -9.16 7.86 15.58
CA LYS A 32 -8.01 8.69 15.93
C LYS A 32 -7.02 7.95 16.84
N TYR A 33 -7.53 7.19 17.80
CA TYR A 33 -6.71 6.45 18.76
C TYR A 33 -6.16 5.14 18.16
N THR A 34 -6.96 4.47 17.33
CA THR A 34 -6.58 3.20 16.68
C THR A 34 -5.58 3.42 15.55
N TYR A 35 -5.73 4.51 14.80
CA TYR A 35 -4.89 4.86 13.65
C TYR A 35 -4.18 6.21 13.83
N PRO A 36 -3.28 6.35 14.83
CA PRO A 36 -2.67 7.63 15.17
C PRO A 36 -1.72 8.18 14.08
N ARG A 37 -1.33 7.32 13.13
CA ARG A 37 -0.47 7.69 11.99
C ARG A 37 -1.24 8.29 10.81
N LEU A 38 -2.56 8.20 10.80
CA LEU A 38 -3.37 8.82 9.74
C LEU A 38 -3.52 10.31 10.00
N THR A 39 -3.35 11.09 8.92
CA THR A 39 -3.67 12.52 8.93
C THR A 39 -5.16 12.73 9.17
N GLU A 40 -5.54 13.88 9.75
CA GLU A 40 -6.94 14.19 10.10
C GLU A 40 -7.88 14.06 8.91
N GLU A 41 -7.44 14.53 7.75
CA GLU A 41 -8.18 14.47 6.50
C GLU A 41 -8.45 13.05 6.01
N LYS A 42 -7.61 12.07 6.38
CA LYS A 42 -7.73 10.67 5.94
C LYS A 42 -8.52 9.79 6.91
N ARG A 43 -8.62 10.20 8.19
CA ARG A 43 -9.33 9.42 9.22
C ARG A 43 -10.78 9.05 8.84
N PRO A 44 -11.61 9.95 8.28
CA PRO A 44 -12.99 9.60 7.93
C PRO A 44 -13.08 8.48 6.89
N TYR A 45 -12.03 8.25 6.11
CA TYR A 45 -12.04 7.37 4.94
C TYR A 45 -11.34 6.03 5.18
N VAL A 46 -10.76 5.77 6.35
CA VAL A 46 -9.94 4.57 6.59
C VAL A 46 -10.68 3.26 6.27
N CYS A 47 -11.96 3.15 6.66
CA CYS A 47 -12.79 1.99 6.32
C CYS A 47 -12.99 1.86 4.80
N MET A 48 -13.33 2.97 4.14
CA MET A 48 -13.56 3.00 2.68
C MET A 48 -12.29 2.63 1.91
N ASP A 49 -11.15 3.24 2.28
CA ASP A 49 -9.87 3.04 1.61
C ASP A 49 -9.38 1.58 1.72
N LEU A 50 -9.44 0.99 2.92
CA LEU A 50 -9.03 -0.40 3.13
C LEU A 50 -9.93 -1.39 2.39
N LEU A 51 -11.25 -1.18 2.44
CA LEU A 51 -12.19 -2.03 1.72
C LEU A 51 -12.00 -1.90 0.20
N TYR A 52 -11.82 -0.68 -0.29
CA TYR A 52 -11.57 -0.41 -1.70
C TYR A 52 -10.29 -1.08 -2.18
N GLN A 53 -9.19 -0.99 -1.42
CA GLN A 53 -7.94 -1.67 -1.75
C GLN A 53 -8.12 -3.18 -1.85
N HIS A 54 -8.80 -3.81 -0.89
CA HIS A 54 -9.10 -5.23 -0.94
C HIS A 54 -9.92 -5.61 -2.19
N VAL A 55 -11.03 -4.92 -2.42
CA VAL A 55 -11.94 -5.21 -3.54
C VAL A 55 -11.24 -4.98 -4.88
N LEU A 56 -10.43 -3.92 -5.00
CA LEU A 56 -9.68 -3.65 -6.22
C LEU A 56 -8.66 -4.77 -6.50
N LEU A 57 -7.92 -5.23 -5.49
CA LEU A 57 -6.92 -6.28 -5.66
C LEU A 57 -7.57 -7.63 -6.02
N VAL A 58 -8.61 -8.03 -5.30
CA VAL A 58 -9.23 -9.35 -5.48
C VAL A 58 -10.26 -9.35 -6.60
N CYS A 59 -11.26 -8.47 -6.55
CA CYS A 59 -12.34 -8.46 -7.55
C CYS A 59 -11.95 -7.71 -8.83
N GLY A 60 -11.16 -6.64 -8.72
CA GLY A 60 -10.74 -5.83 -9.87
C GLY A 60 -9.62 -6.49 -10.66
N PHE A 61 -8.50 -6.79 -10.01
CA PHE A 61 -7.34 -7.41 -10.64
C PHE A 61 -7.35 -8.94 -10.63
N GLY A 62 -8.26 -9.58 -9.90
CA GLY A 62 -8.38 -11.04 -9.89
C GLY A 62 -7.29 -11.75 -9.10
N LEU A 63 -6.64 -11.08 -8.15
CA LEU A 63 -5.57 -11.70 -7.35
C LEU A 63 -6.15 -12.72 -6.35
N ASP A 64 -5.42 -13.82 -6.14
CA ASP A 64 -5.71 -14.74 -5.04
C ASP A 64 -5.58 -13.98 -3.70
N PRO A 65 -6.59 -14.02 -2.81
CA PRO A 65 -6.52 -13.36 -1.51
C PRO A 65 -5.33 -13.76 -0.62
N GLN A 66 -4.75 -14.94 -0.85
CA GLN A 66 -3.58 -15.49 -0.16
C GLN A 66 -2.28 -15.30 -0.94
N LEU A 67 -2.30 -14.58 -2.07
CA LEU A 67 -1.08 -14.26 -2.79
C LEU A 67 -0.20 -13.29 -1.98
N GLU A 68 1.07 -13.64 -1.78
CA GLU A 68 2.05 -12.72 -1.22
C GLU A 68 2.32 -11.56 -2.21
N ILE A 69 2.11 -10.34 -1.73
CA ILE A 69 2.42 -9.10 -2.43
C ILE A 69 3.36 -8.24 -1.60
N THR A 70 4.22 -7.47 -2.27
CA THR A 70 5.08 -6.49 -1.60
C THR A 70 4.45 -5.11 -1.73
N VAL A 71 4.15 -4.47 -0.59
CA VAL A 71 3.58 -3.12 -0.51
C VAL A 71 4.63 -2.20 0.07
N GLY A 72 4.89 -1.07 -0.57
CA GLY A 72 5.86 -0.12 -0.03
C GLY A 72 6.06 1.11 -0.89
N ARG A 73 6.72 2.11 -0.29
CA ARG A 73 7.12 3.35 -0.96
C ARG A 73 8.47 3.24 -1.65
N GLY A 74 9.26 2.22 -1.33
CA GLY A 74 10.59 2.03 -1.90
C GLY A 74 11.01 0.57 -2.00
N ILE A 75 12.11 0.36 -2.70
CA ILE A 75 12.74 -0.93 -2.93
C ILE A 75 14.21 -0.82 -2.53
N GLN A 76 14.73 -1.82 -1.83
CA GLN A 76 16.15 -1.89 -1.54
C GLN A 76 16.91 -2.21 -2.83
N TYR A 77 17.84 -1.34 -3.20
CA TYR A 77 18.74 -1.54 -4.32
C TYR A 77 20.18 -1.28 -3.87
N GLN A 78 20.96 -2.35 -3.78
CA GLN A 78 22.31 -2.33 -3.20
C GLN A 78 22.29 -1.75 -1.78
N ASN A 79 23.02 -0.66 -1.53
CA ASN A 79 23.15 -0.01 -0.22
C ASN A 79 22.16 1.15 -0.02
N SER A 80 21.17 1.30 -0.93
CA SER A 80 20.25 2.43 -0.95
C SER A 80 18.79 1.98 -1.08
N VAL A 81 17.88 2.84 -0.63
CA VAL A 81 16.44 2.71 -0.90
C VAL A 81 16.10 3.59 -2.09
N VAL A 82 15.51 3.00 -3.12
CA VAL A 82 15.01 3.70 -4.30
C VAL A 82 13.49 3.78 -4.22
N GLU A 83 12.91 4.94 -4.52
CA GLU A 83 11.46 5.12 -4.52
C GLU A 83 10.79 4.23 -5.57
N ALA A 84 9.72 3.54 -5.18
CA ALA A 84 8.91 2.71 -6.05
C ALA A 84 7.94 3.57 -6.87
N ALA A 85 8.50 4.41 -7.75
CA ALA A 85 7.75 5.37 -8.55
C ALA A 85 8.25 5.40 -10.01
N TRP A 86 7.36 5.87 -10.88
CA TRP A 86 7.59 5.99 -12.33
C TRP A 86 8.81 6.82 -12.76
N PRO A 87 9.30 7.84 -12.02
CA PRO A 87 10.42 8.67 -12.48
C PRO A 87 11.73 7.91 -12.67
N LEU A 88 11.91 6.74 -12.03
CA LEU A 88 13.12 5.94 -12.15
C LEU A 88 13.36 5.45 -13.58
N ALA A 89 12.29 5.22 -14.34
CA ALA A 89 12.38 4.75 -15.72
C ALA A 89 12.69 5.87 -16.73
N LEU A 90 12.74 7.13 -16.30
CA LEU A 90 13.01 8.24 -17.21
C LEU A 90 14.45 8.22 -17.71
N PRO A 91 14.66 8.40 -19.02
CA PRO A 91 15.98 8.24 -19.64
C PRO A 91 16.92 9.35 -19.18
N LYS A 92 18.08 8.97 -18.64
CA LYS A 92 19.21 9.90 -18.48
C LYS A 92 20.44 9.50 -19.29
N PHE A 93 20.78 8.23 -19.44
CA PHE A 93 21.90 7.78 -20.29
C PHE A 93 21.72 6.31 -20.70
N GLU A 94 22.20 5.97 -21.90
CA GLU A 94 22.11 4.68 -22.63
C GLU A 94 20.71 4.10 -22.86
N ARG A 95 20.49 3.52 -24.05
CA ARG A 95 19.21 2.92 -24.47
C ARG A 95 19.00 1.57 -23.77
N LEU A 96 18.60 1.60 -22.51
CA LEU A 96 18.26 0.41 -21.71
C LEU A 96 16.80 -0.04 -21.92
N MET A 97 15.89 0.88 -22.26
CA MET A 97 14.48 0.59 -22.51
C MET A 97 14.00 1.35 -23.75
N TYR A 98 13.47 0.64 -24.75
CA TYR A 98 12.87 1.21 -25.96
C TYR A 98 11.62 0.44 -26.34
N PHE A 99 10.68 1.11 -27.01
CA PHE A 99 9.54 0.46 -27.64
C PHE A 99 10.07 -0.46 -28.76
N ILE A 100 9.72 -1.75 -28.70
CA ILE A 100 9.96 -2.73 -29.76
C ILE A 100 8.99 -2.46 -30.92
#